data_AF-A0A2V8VVP8-F1
#
_entry.id   AF-A0A2V8VVP8-F1
#
_cell.length_a   1.000
_cell.length_b   1.000
_cell.length_c   1.000
_cell.angle_alpha   90.00
_cell.angle_beta   90.00
_cell.angle_gamma   90.00
#
_symmetry.space_group_name_H-M   'P 1'
#
loop_
_entity.id
_entity.type
_entity.pdbx_description
1 polymer ?
#
loop_
_entity_poly.entity_id
_entity_poly.type
_entity_poly.pdbx_seq_one_letter_code
_entity_poly.pdbx_strand_id
1 'polypeptide(L)'
;MGQDVAFEYTVRTLQKTDETYAIVVEQAPGHWIAQIRLPDGTFWTMNRSEPKAPALPKQWVGATPAAAADYAARILTNYFANEGMEVIRRRYLLENRPQDS
;
A
#
# COMPACT_ATOMS: atom_id res chain seq x y z
N MET A 1 -5.91 -17.66 -0.42
CA MET A 1 -4.86 -16.70 -0.82
C MET A 1 -4.71 -15.73 0.35
N GLY A 2 -3.49 -15.54 0.87
CA GLY A 2 -3.25 -14.72 2.06
C GLY A 2 -3.09 -13.25 1.68
N GLN A 3 -3.82 -12.37 2.35
CA GLN A 3 -3.58 -10.93 2.34
C GLN A 3 -2.77 -10.58 3.58
N ASP A 4 -1.67 -9.86 3.40
CA ASP A 4 -0.82 -9.40 4.48
C ASP A 4 -0.85 -7.88 4.55
N VAL A 5 -1.08 -7.32 5.73
CA VAL A 5 -0.94 -5.87 5.93
C VAL A 5 0.54 -5.55 6.00
N ALA A 6 1.02 -4.74 5.06
CA ALA A 6 2.42 -4.41 4.94
C ALA A 6 2.81 -3.11 5.64
N PHE A 7 1.95 -2.09 5.53
CA PHE A 7 2.13 -0.84 6.25
C PHE A 7 0.80 -0.36 6.83
N GLU A 8 0.89 0.35 7.95
CA GLU A 8 -0.20 1.15 8.51
C GLU A 8 0.29 2.58 8.68
N TYR A 9 -0.50 3.53 8.19
CA TYR A 9 -0.25 4.96 8.29
C TYR A 9 -1.39 5.60 9.08
N THR A 10 -1.06 6.35 10.12
CA THR A 10 -1.97 7.32 10.71
C THR A 10 -1.56 8.70 10.23
N VAL A 11 -2.48 9.40 9.58
CA VAL A 11 -2.27 10.76 9.08
C VAL A 11 -3.25 11.71 9.73
N ARG A 12 -2.88 12.98 9.84
CA ARG A 12 -3.76 14.06 10.25
C ARG A 12 -4.15 14.88 9.03
N THR A 13 -5.44 15.02 8.80
CA THR A 13 -5.98 15.80 7.69
C THR A 13 -5.90 17.31 7.96
N LEU A 14 -6.12 18.12 6.93
CA LEU A 14 -6.28 19.57 7.06
C LEU A 14 -7.43 19.96 8.02
N GLN A 15 -8.42 19.07 8.19
CA GLN A 15 -9.55 19.27 9.10
C GLN A 15 -9.24 18.84 10.54
N LYS A 16 -7.98 18.49 10.83
CA LYS A 16 -7.48 17.99 12.13
C LYS A 16 -8.14 16.69 12.59
N THR A 17 -8.59 15.86 11.65
CA THR A 17 -9.03 14.50 11.91
C THR A 17 -7.86 13.54 11.69
N ASP A 18 -7.75 12.52 12.54
CA ASP A 18 -6.75 11.46 12.38
C ASP A 18 -7.40 10.30 11.61
N GLU A 19 -6.78 9.93 10.50
CA GLU A 19 -7.24 8.88 9.58
C GLU A 19 -6.20 7.77 9.47
N THR A 20 -6.66 6.53 9.30
CA THR A 20 -5.79 5.37 9.17
C THR A 20 -5.90 4.75 7.79
N TYR A 21 -4.77 4.66 7.10
CA TYR A 21 -4.61 3.99 5.83
C TYR A 21 -3.76 2.75 6.03
N ALA A 22 -4.04 1.68 5.30
CA ALA A 22 -3.21 0.48 5.31
C ALA A 22 -2.81 0.07 3.91
N ILE A 23 -1.60 -0.43 3.75
CA ILE A 23 -1.16 -1.10 2.52
C ILE A 23 -1.30 -2.59 2.77
N VAL A 24 -2.07 -3.25 1.92
CA VAL A 24 -2.26 -4.70 1.93
C VAL A 24 -1.58 -5.27 0.69
N VAL A 25 -0.84 -6.34 0.85
CA VAL A 25 -0.26 -7.10 -0.25
C VAL A 25 -0.92 -8.47 -0.36
N GLU A 26 -1.22 -8.86 -1.58
CA GLU A 26 -1.88 -10.13 -1.89
C GLU A 26 -1.04 -10.92 -2.88
N GLN A 27 -0.87 -12.22 -2.61
CA GLN A 27 -0.20 -13.12 -3.54
C GLN A 27 -1.17 -13.59 -4.63
N ALA A 28 -0.83 -13.27 -5.88
CA ALA A 28 -1.50 -13.78 -7.08
C ALA A 28 -0.59 -14.75 -7.84
N PRO A 29 -1.11 -15.58 -8.76
CA PRO A 29 -0.28 -16.51 -9.53
C PRO A 29 0.87 -15.79 -10.25
N GLY A 30 2.11 -16.03 -9.80
CA GLY A 30 3.33 -15.48 -10.38
C GLY A 30 3.65 -14.01 -10.06
N HIS A 31 2.89 -13.33 -9.19
CA HIS A 31 3.14 -11.93 -8.82
C HIS A 31 2.48 -11.52 -7.49
N TRP A 32 2.87 -10.35 -6.96
CA TRP A 32 2.21 -9.72 -5.81
C TRP A 32 1.42 -8.49 -6.25
N ILE A 33 0.27 -8.29 -5.63
CA ILE A 33 -0.62 -7.13 -5.81
C ILE A 33 -0.54 -6.31 -4.53
N ALA A 34 -0.48 -4.97 -4.64
CA ALA A 34 -0.62 -4.08 -3.50
C ALA A 34 -1.93 -3.27 -3.61
N GLN A 35 -2.65 -3.15 -2.51
CA GLN A 35 -3.88 -2.39 -2.38
C GLN A 35 -3.75 -1.42 -1.21
N ILE A 36 -4.39 -0.26 -1.29
CA ILE A 36 -4.49 0.66 -0.16
C ILE A 36 -5.90 0.55 0.41
N ARG A 37 -6.01 0.14 1.67
CA ARG A 37 -7.24 0.27 2.44
C ARG A 37 -7.36 1.70 2.95
N LEU A 38 -8.43 2.37 2.51
CA LEU A 38 -8.78 3.73 2.89
C LEU A 38 -9.45 3.75 4.29
N PRO A 39 -9.57 4.92 4.93
CA PRO A 39 -10.17 5.05 6.26
C PRO A 39 -11.64 4.60 6.33
N ASP A 40 -12.36 4.69 5.21
CA ASP A 40 -13.74 4.24 5.07
C ASP A 40 -13.87 2.70 4.87
N GLY A 41 -12.74 1.99 4.86
CA GLY A 41 -12.67 0.54 4.67
C GLY A 41 -12.68 0.10 3.19
N THR A 42 -12.83 1.02 2.25
CA THR A 42 -12.74 0.70 0.82
C THR A 42 -11.29 0.48 0.39
N PHE A 43 -11.12 -0.20 -0.74
CA PHE A 43 -9.79 -0.50 -1.27
C PHE A 43 -9.54 0.29 -2.56
N TRP A 44 -8.49 1.09 -2.55
CA TRP A 44 -7.91 1.63 -3.76
C TRP A 44 -6.93 0.61 -4.34
N THR A 45 -7.33 0.02 -5.46
CA THR A 45 -6.49 -0.94 -6.18
C THR A 45 -5.67 -0.16 -7.20
N MET A 46 -4.34 -0.22 -7.08
CA MET A 46 -3.43 0.38 -8.06
C MET A 46 -3.36 -0.55 -9.26
N ASN A 47 -4.47 -0.68 -9.99
CA ASN A 47 -4.54 -1.57 -11.14
C ASN A 47 -3.98 -0.87 -12.39
N ARG A 48 -3.20 -1.61 -13.17
CA ARG A 48 -2.51 -1.15 -14.38
C ARG A 48 -3.47 -0.71 -15.50
N SER A 49 -4.74 -1.10 -15.42
CA SER A 49 -5.76 -0.83 -16.44
C SER A 49 -6.50 0.50 -16.23
N GLU A 50 -6.30 1.19 -15.11
CA GLU A 50 -6.90 2.49 -14.87
C GLU A 50 -5.96 3.61 -15.35
N PRO A 51 -6.39 4.47 -16.31
CA PRO A 51 -5.54 5.52 -16.88
C PRO A 51 -5.14 6.61 -15.89
N LYS A 52 -5.76 6.64 -14.70
CA LYS A 52 -5.42 7.55 -13.59
C LYS A 52 -4.56 6.90 -12.51
N ALA A 53 -4.36 5.58 -12.55
CA ALA A 53 -3.43 4.93 -11.63
C ALA A 53 -1.99 5.22 -12.09
N PRO A 54 -1.07 5.59 -11.20
CA PRO A 54 0.36 5.64 -11.52
C PRO A 54 0.76 4.30 -12.13
N ALA A 55 1.19 4.33 -13.39
CA ALA A 55 1.46 3.13 -14.18
C ALA A 55 2.39 2.20 -13.42
N LEU A 56 1.85 1.06 -12.94
CA LEU A 56 2.67 0.00 -12.37
C LEU A 56 3.80 -0.32 -13.36
N PRO A 57 5.07 -0.37 -12.94
CA PRO A 57 6.10 -1.03 -13.73
C PRO A 57 5.57 -2.41 -14.12
N LYS A 58 5.62 -2.69 -15.42
CA LYS A 58 4.72 -3.60 -16.15
C LYS A 58 4.63 -5.02 -15.58
N GLN A 59 5.62 -5.47 -14.81
CA GLN A 59 5.68 -6.70 -14.04
C GLN A 59 6.96 -6.62 -13.19
N TRP A 60 6.87 -6.78 -11.88
CA TRP A 60 8.03 -7.29 -11.13
C TRP A 60 7.91 -8.81 -11.11
N VAL A 61 8.36 -9.47 -12.19
CA VAL A 61 8.54 -10.93 -12.16
C VAL A 61 9.58 -11.21 -11.08
N GLY A 62 9.19 -11.82 -9.97
CA GLY A 62 10.04 -11.99 -8.78
C GLY A 62 9.96 -10.87 -7.74
N ALA A 63 8.96 -9.98 -7.77
CA ALA A 63 8.75 -9.05 -6.66
C ALA A 63 8.51 -9.79 -5.35
N THR A 64 9.13 -9.31 -4.29
CA THR A 64 8.77 -9.69 -2.92
C THR A 64 7.52 -8.91 -2.48
N PRO A 65 6.78 -9.40 -1.47
CA PRO A 65 5.69 -8.62 -0.86
C PRO A 65 6.17 -7.24 -0.38
N ALA A 66 7.41 -7.16 0.11
CA ALA A 66 8.03 -5.89 0.51
C ALA A 66 8.20 -4.92 -0.66
N ALA A 67 8.64 -5.38 -1.83
CA ALA A 67 8.79 -4.52 -3.01
C ALA A 67 7.43 -3.96 -3.49
N ALA A 68 6.38 -4.78 -3.47
CA ALA A 68 5.02 -4.33 -3.79
C ALA A 68 4.52 -3.29 -2.77
N ALA A 69 4.78 -3.53 -1.48
CA ALA A 69 4.41 -2.61 -0.40
C ALA A 69 5.17 -1.28 -0.45
N ASP A 70 6.46 -1.28 -0.77
CA ASP A 70 7.27 -0.06 -0.88
C ASP A 70 6.83 0.82 -2.06
N TYR A 71 6.42 0.20 -3.18
CA TYR A 71 5.85 0.94 -4.29
C TYR A 71 4.53 1.63 -3.89
N ALA A 72 3.64 0.87 -3.26
CA ALA A 72 2.39 1.39 -2.69
C ALA A 72 2.63 2.53 -1.69
N ALA A 73 3.65 2.40 -0.85
CA ALA A 73 4.05 3.40 0.14
C ALA A 73 4.46 4.72 -0.50
N ARG A 74 5.17 4.68 -1.64
CA ARG A 74 5.55 5.89 -2.38
C ARG A 74 4.34 6.62 -2.94
N ILE A 75 3.38 5.89 -3.52
CA ILE A 75 2.14 6.47 -4.05
C ILE A 75 1.34 7.11 -2.91
N LEU A 76 1.17 6.38 -1.81
CA LEU A 76 0.40 6.84 -0.67
C LEU A 76 1.03 8.06 0.00
N THR A 77 2.37 8.12 0.08
CA THR A 77 3.09 9.28 0.61
C THR A 77 2.91 10.52 -0.29
N ASN A 78 2.95 10.35 -1.61
CA ASN A 78 2.69 11.44 -2.55
C ASN A 78 1.24 11.95 -2.44
N TYR A 79 0.27 11.04 -2.26
CA TYR A 79 -1.12 11.41 -2.03
C TYR A 79 -1.26 12.27 -0.77
N PHE A 80 -0.68 11.85 0.37
CA PHE A 80 -0.72 12.63 1.60
C PHE A 80 -0.12 14.03 1.42
N ALA A 81 1.02 14.14 0.74
CA ALA A 81 1.66 15.42 0.47
C ALA A 81 0.76 16.34 -0.39
N ASN A 82 0.10 15.80 -1.41
CA ASN A 82 -0.79 16.56 -2.29
C ASN A 82 -2.06 17.04 -1.58
N GLU A 83 -2.61 16.22 -0.67
CA GLU A 83 -3.81 16.56 0.12
C GLU A 83 -3.49 17.40 1.37
N GLY A 84 -2.21 17.73 1.61
CA GLY A 84 -1.78 18.48 2.80
C GLY A 84 -1.97 17.70 4.11
N MET A 85 -1.94 16.37 4.05
CA MET A 85 -2.05 15.49 5.20
C MET A 85 -0.67 15.28 5.86
N GLU A 86 -0.63 15.31 7.19
CA GLU A 86 0.58 15.09 7.98
C GLU A 86 0.68 13.64 8.42
N VAL A 87 1.80 12.95 8.15
CA VAL A 87 2.01 11.58 8.66
C VAL A 87 2.39 11.62 10.14
N ILE A 88 1.45 11.21 10.99
CA ILE A 88 1.64 11.15 12.45
C ILE A 88 2.36 9.86 12.85
N ARG A 89 2.04 8.75 12.18
CA ARG A 89 2.63 7.43 12.46
C ARG A 89 2.72 6.60 11.21
N ARG A 90 3.81 5.84 11.08
CA ARG A 90 3.97 4.78 10.09
C ARG A 90 4.48 3.52 10.78
N ARG A 91 3.82 2.37 10.54
CA ARG A 91 4.24 1.05 11.01
C ARG A 91 4.48 0.13 9.83
N TYR A 92 5.59 -0.59 9.85
CA TYR A 92 5.85 -1.70 8.93
C TYR A 92 5.43 -3.00 9.61
N LEU A 93 4.61 -3.79 8.91
CA LEU A 93 3.90 -4.94 9.48
C LEU A 93 4.11 -6.24 8.71
N LEU A 94 4.86 -6.22 7.60
CA LEU A 94 5.35 -7.47 7.01
C LEU A 94 6.35 -8.09 7.99
N GLU A 95 5.89 -9.05 8.76
CA GLU A 95 6.80 -9.96 9.46
C GLU A 95 7.61 -10.71 8.39
N ASN A 96 8.91 -10.88 8.62
CA ASN A 96 9.74 -11.83 7.87
C ASN A 96 9.13 -13.22 8.08
N ARG A 97 8.11 -13.60 7.30
CA ARG A 97 7.80 -15.01 7.13
C ARG A 97 9.06 -15.62 6.53
N PRO A 98 9.77 -16.52 7.24
CA PRO A 98 10.78 -17.31 6.58
C PRO A 98 10.09 -17.93 5.37
N GLN A 99 10.73 -17.86 4.20
CA GLN A 99 10.36 -18.80 3.14
C GLN A 99 10.45 -20.17 3.78
N ASP A 100 9.30 -20.81 3.99
CA ASP A 100 9.26 -22.18 4.50
C ASP A 100 10.17 -23.05 3.62
N SER A 101 10.82 -23.98 4.32
CA SER A 101 12.00 -24.76 3.92
C SER A 101 11.74 -25.78 2.82
#